data_AF-A0A2V9KVQ4-F1
#
_entry.id   AF-A0A2V9KVQ4-F1
#
_cell.length_a   1.000
_cell.length_b   1.000
_cell.length_c   1.000
_cell.angle_alpha   90.00
_cell.angle_beta   90.00
_cell.angle_gamma   90.00
#
_symmetry.space_group_name_H-M   'P 1'
#
loop_
_entity.id
_entity.type
_entity.pdbx_description
1 polymer ?
#
loop_
_entity_poly.entity_id
_entity_poly.type
_entity_poly.pdbx_seq_one_letter_code
_entity_poly.pdbx_strand_id
1 'polypeptide(L)'
;MKSRLIVALSQPWSGPGGFLWASALTLGALMVWLAVHPVVLLGLIACIVLGLFAMKSLRQPLLFVTVFLTALILLPPIYWKPIGETPIYVSTLLLPVGLAVLLLRLPDFHSRFDPIARGLIVFLLGTAASLPCGWWLSGAQIGNQTFLRWLMLAQSALIYFLVRGGARRQETRLEQALIPVLVVAAALSAAYGIIDFIWPVPYPHPAADEYIWLRTSIVRRAQGVFYEAGNFSNLCALFLVVAVSAILSRRERLLRMALPWLAAFAATLSVAVCRVRGCLKTYRQTPGNPLSGSARGPGRIPSPLFARTLGLPGEFASRQFGPAPCRSESGVERALGKLDHGSRPPCRPSAVLAPGNRIQNPSVYLALSPAPHHR
;
A
#
# COMPACT_ATOMS: atom_id res chain seq x y z
N MET A 1 34.72 -61.83 8.18
CA MET A 1 35.05 -60.39 7.99
C MET A 1 34.18 -59.64 6.97
N LYS A 2 33.37 -60.28 6.12
CA LYS A 2 32.51 -59.59 5.13
C LYS A 2 31.13 -59.09 5.63
N SER A 3 30.71 -59.39 6.86
CA SER A 3 29.36 -59.05 7.34
C SER A 3 29.23 -57.72 8.10
N ARG A 4 30.34 -57.05 8.46
CA ARG A 4 30.29 -55.77 9.20
C ARG A 4 30.30 -54.53 8.29
N LEU A 5 30.62 -54.67 7.01
CA LEU A 5 30.74 -53.52 6.09
C LEU A 5 29.40 -53.11 5.46
N ILE A 6 28.44 -54.04 5.36
CA ILE A 6 27.10 -53.78 4.80
C ILE A 6 26.18 -53.10 5.83
N VAL A 7 26.42 -53.33 7.13
CA VAL A 7 25.63 -52.69 8.20
C VAL A 7 26.05 -51.23 8.40
N ALA A 8 27.30 -50.86 8.12
CA ALA A 8 27.79 -49.48 8.24
C ALA A 8 27.27 -48.54 7.13
N LEU A 9 26.81 -49.07 6.00
CA LEU A 9 26.23 -48.29 4.89
C LEU A 9 24.71 -48.12 4.99
N SER A 10 24.07 -48.70 6.01
CA SER A 10 22.62 -48.64 6.24
C SER A 10 22.21 -47.71 7.39
N GLN A 11 23.16 -46.99 8.01
CA GLN A 11 22.86 -45.98 9.01
C GLN A 11 22.04 -44.85 8.36
N PRO A 12 20.75 -44.71 8.72
CA PRO A 12 19.87 -43.82 8.02
C PRO A 12 20.27 -42.37 8.31
N TRP A 13 20.51 -41.62 7.25
CA TRP A 13 20.46 -40.15 7.22
C TRP A 13 19.03 -39.66 7.54
N SER A 14 18.49 -40.04 8.70
CA SER A 14 17.12 -39.75 9.17
C SER A 14 17.05 -38.44 9.96
N GLY A 15 18.04 -37.56 9.82
CA GLY A 15 17.86 -36.17 10.20
C GLY A 15 16.95 -35.48 9.17
N PRO A 16 15.93 -34.70 9.57
CA PRO A 16 15.10 -33.92 8.64
C PRO A 16 15.92 -32.99 7.72
N GLY A 17 17.20 -32.74 8.02
CA GLY A 17 18.15 -32.05 7.14
C GLY A 17 18.64 -32.87 5.94
N GLY A 18 18.81 -34.19 6.06
CA GLY A 18 19.40 -35.02 4.98
C GLY A 18 18.51 -35.09 3.73
N PHE A 19 17.20 -35.15 3.92
CA PHE A 19 16.23 -35.13 2.83
C PHE A 19 16.19 -33.77 2.11
N LEU A 20 16.40 -32.67 2.84
CA LEU A 20 16.47 -31.32 2.26
C LEU A 20 17.75 -31.14 1.42
N TRP A 21 18.89 -31.67 1.85
CA TRP A 21 20.12 -31.61 1.07
C TRP A 21 20.09 -32.51 -0.17
N ALA A 22 19.54 -33.72 -0.06
CA ALA A 22 19.40 -34.62 -1.20
C ALA A 22 18.41 -34.07 -2.25
N SER A 23 17.30 -33.49 -1.82
CA SER A 23 16.35 -32.82 -2.73
C SER A 23 16.95 -31.56 -3.36
N ALA A 24 17.73 -30.75 -2.62
CA ALA A 24 18.42 -29.58 -3.17
C ALA A 24 19.48 -29.96 -4.22
N LEU A 25 20.28 -31.02 -3.98
CA LEU A 25 21.30 -31.48 -4.91
C LEU A 25 20.69 -32.12 -6.17
N THR A 26 19.60 -32.88 -6.03
CA THR A 26 18.90 -33.45 -7.18
C THR A 26 18.19 -32.37 -8.02
N LEU A 27 17.60 -31.35 -7.40
CA LEU A 27 17.09 -30.16 -8.11
C LEU A 27 18.20 -29.36 -8.79
N GLY A 28 19.35 -29.19 -8.14
CA GLY A 28 20.52 -28.52 -8.72
C GLY A 28 21.10 -29.26 -9.93
N ALA A 29 21.18 -30.59 -9.87
CA ALA A 29 21.62 -31.40 -11.00
C ALA A 29 20.61 -31.39 -12.15
N LEU A 30 19.30 -31.44 -11.84
CA LEU A 30 18.22 -31.33 -12.82
C LEU A 30 18.22 -29.93 -13.50
N MET A 31 18.53 -28.88 -12.75
CA MET A 31 18.71 -27.51 -13.27
C MET A 31 19.80 -27.40 -14.32
N VAL A 32 20.97 -27.98 -14.04
CA VAL A 32 22.10 -27.98 -14.97
C VAL A 32 21.77 -28.81 -16.21
N TRP A 33 21.05 -29.92 -16.03
CA TRP A 33 20.73 -30.84 -17.13
C TRP A 33 19.68 -30.31 -18.10
N LEU A 34 18.65 -29.59 -17.62
CA LEU A 34 17.58 -29.08 -18.49
C LEU A 34 17.85 -27.70 -19.11
N ALA A 35 18.99 -27.06 -18.81
CA ALA A 35 19.33 -25.70 -19.29
C ALA A 35 18.17 -24.69 -19.12
N VAL A 36 17.34 -24.88 -18.09
CA VAL A 36 16.14 -24.07 -17.87
C VAL A 36 16.58 -22.71 -17.36
N HIS A 37 16.12 -21.64 -18.01
CA HIS A 37 16.35 -20.30 -17.53
C HIS A 37 15.87 -20.19 -16.06
N PRO A 38 16.66 -19.63 -15.13
CA PRO A 38 16.32 -19.63 -13.70
C PRO A 38 14.95 -19.02 -13.38
N VAL A 39 14.48 -18.10 -14.24
CA VAL A 39 13.16 -17.48 -14.17
C VAL A 39 12.03 -18.50 -14.38
N VAL A 40 12.19 -19.43 -15.33
CA VAL A 40 11.19 -20.47 -15.61
C VAL A 40 11.12 -21.46 -14.45
N LEU A 41 12.26 -21.82 -13.84
CA LEU A 41 12.26 -22.64 -12.63
C LEU A 41 11.50 -21.93 -11.50
N LEU A 42 11.85 -20.68 -11.20
CA LEU A 42 11.19 -19.91 -10.14
C LEU A 42 9.68 -19.82 -10.39
N GLY A 43 9.27 -19.61 -11.65
CA GLY A 43 7.88 -19.63 -12.06
C GLY A 43 7.21 -20.99 -11.79
N LEU A 44 7.87 -22.10 -12.12
CA LEU A 44 7.35 -23.45 -11.91
C LEU A 44 7.25 -23.80 -10.43
N ILE A 45 8.28 -23.47 -9.62
CA ILE A 45 8.24 -23.62 -8.17
C ILE A 45 7.10 -22.79 -7.58
N ALA A 46 6.97 -21.52 -7.98
CA ALA A 46 5.89 -20.66 -7.53
C ALA A 46 4.51 -21.24 -7.88
N CYS A 47 4.34 -21.78 -9.09
CA CYS A 47 3.11 -22.44 -9.51
C CYS A 47 2.80 -23.69 -8.67
N ILE A 48 3.80 -24.54 -8.40
CA ILE A 48 3.63 -25.73 -7.54
C ILE A 48 3.25 -25.31 -6.12
N VAL A 49 3.96 -24.35 -5.53
CA VAL A 49 3.69 -23.85 -4.18
C VAL A 49 2.29 -23.24 -4.10
N LEU A 50 1.91 -22.42 -5.09
CA LEU A 50 0.58 -21.81 -5.16
C LEU A 50 -0.52 -22.86 -5.35
N GLY A 51 -0.27 -23.89 -6.16
CA GLY A 51 -1.19 -25.01 -6.37
C GLY A 51 -1.39 -25.84 -5.09
N LEU A 52 -0.31 -26.18 -4.39
CA LEU A 52 -0.38 -26.87 -3.09
C LEU A 52 -1.10 -26.01 -2.03
N PHE A 53 -0.83 -24.70 -2.04
CA PHE A 53 -1.51 -23.74 -1.18
C PHE A 53 -3.01 -23.65 -1.50
N ALA A 54 -3.39 -23.61 -2.77
CA ALA A 54 -4.79 -23.62 -3.20
C ALA A 54 -5.51 -24.90 -2.77
N MET A 55 -4.88 -26.06 -2.96
CA MET A 55 -5.43 -27.35 -2.53
C MET A 55 -5.62 -27.43 -1.01
N LYS A 56 -4.65 -26.91 -0.22
CA LYS A 56 -4.82 -26.81 1.24
C LYS A 56 -5.91 -25.80 1.61
N SER A 57 -5.99 -24.67 0.93
CA SER A 57 -7.00 -23.63 1.15
C SER A 57 -8.42 -24.10 0.87
N LEU A 58 -8.62 -25.00 -0.12
CA LEU A 58 -9.92 -25.62 -0.38
C LEU A 58 -10.41 -26.48 0.79
N ARG A 59 -9.49 -27.17 1.47
CA ARG A 59 -9.80 -27.95 2.68
C ARG A 59 -10.01 -27.04 3.90
N GLN A 60 -9.24 -25.96 3.99
CA GLN A 60 -9.22 -25.03 5.12
C GLN A 60 -9.25 -23.57 4.64
N PRO A 61 -10.44 -22.98 4.39
CA PRO A 61 -10.55 -21.63 3.83
C PRO A 61 -9.96 -20.55 4.75
N LEU A 62 -9.95 -20.80 6.06
CA LEU A 62 -9.32 -19.88 7.02
C LEU A 62 -7.80 -19.81 6.85
N LEU A 63 -7.14 -20.84 6.31
CA LEU A 63 -5.71 -20.78 5.96
C LEU A 63 -5.47 -19.80 4.80
N PHE A 64 -6.41 -19.70 3.86
CA PHE A 64 -6.33 -18.67 2.84
C PHE A 64 -6.46 -17.28 3.47
N VAL A 65 -7.46 -17.08 4.33
CA VAL A 65 -7.71 -15.79 4.98
C VAL A 65 -6.53 -15.35 5.84
N THR A 66 -5.94 -16.26 6.63
CA THR A 66 -4.74 -15.95 7.43
C THR A 66 -3.61 -15.46 6.54
N VAL A 67 -3.24 -16.25 5.53
CA VAL A 67 -2.11 -15.93 4.64
C VAL A 67 -2.39 -14.67 3.82
N PHE A 68 -3.61 -14.49 3.33
CA PHE A 68 -4.02 -13.30 2.59
C PHE A 68 -3.89 -12.03 3.44
N LEU A 69 -4.45 -12.03 4.66
CA LEU A 69 -4.39 -10.88 5.56
C LEU A 69 -2.98 -10.63 6.07
N THR A 70 -2.23 -11.67 6.44
CA THR A 70 -0.83 -11.54 6.83
C THR A 70 0.00 -10.97 5.68
N ALA A 71 -0.21 -11.43 4.45
CA ALA A 71 0.46 -10.88 3.28
C ALA A 71 0.10 -9.41 3.06
N LEU A 72 -1.18 -9.05 3.20
CA LEU A 72 -1.65 -7.68 3.09
C LEU A 72 -1.04 -6.75 4.16
N ILE A 73 -0.80 -7.26 5.37
CA ILE A 73 -0.28 -6.48 6.51
C ILE A 73 1.25 -6.31 6.46
N LEU A 74 1.96 -7.36 6.05
CA LEU A 74 3.43 -7.43 6.13
C LEU A 74 4.14 -7.08 4.84
N LEU A 75 3.54 -7.35 3.68
CA LEU A 75 4.21 -7.09 2.41
C LEU A 75 3.89 -5.70 1.86
N PRO A 76 4.92 -4.93 1.50
CA PRO A 76 4.72 -3.65 0.83
C PRO A 76 4.05 -3.84 -0.53
N PRO A 77 3.27 -2.85 -1.00
CA PRO A 77 2.84 -2.83 -2.39
C PRO A 77 4.03 -2.67 -3.32
N ILE A 78 3.93 -3.31 -4.48
CA ILE A 78 4.95 -3.27 -5.54
C ILE A 78 4.51 -2.23 -6.57
N TYR A 79 5.41 -1.31 -6.89
CA TYR A 79 5.22 -0.33 -7.95
C TYR A 79 5.94 -0.78 -9.22
N TRP A 80 5.17 -1.00 -10.29
CA TRP A 80 5.71 -1.46 -11.57
C TRP A 80 5.59 -0.35 -12.61
N LYS A 81 6.74 0.15 -13.12
CA LYS A 81 6.84 1.28 -14.07
C LYS A 81 5.82 1.28 -15.22
N PRO A 82 5.51 0.16 -15.90
CA PRO A 82 4.55 0.13 -17.02
C PRO A 82 3.09 0.30 -16.62
N ILE A 83 2.73 -0.02 -15.37
CA ILE A 83 1.34 -0.01 -14.88
C ILE A 83 0.98 1.37 -14.29
N GLY A 84 1.95 2.28 -14.23
CA GLY A 84 1.79 3.64 -13.72
C GLY A 84 1.90 3.70 -12.20
N GLU A 85 1.21 4.65 -11.60
CA GLU A 85 1.30 4.97 -10.16
C GLU A 85 0.46 4.05 -9.27
N THR A 86 -0.28 3.10 -9.84
CA THR A 86 -1.17 2.23 -9.06
C THR A 86 -0.38 1.14 -8.33
N PRO A 87 -0.49 1.03 -6.99
CA PRO A 87 0.19 -0.01 -6.24
C PRO A 87 -0.42 -1.38 -6.51
N ILE A 88 0.44 -2.39 -6.71
CA ILE A 88 0.03 -3.80 -6.80
C ILE A 88 0.37 -4.48 -5.49
N TYR A 89 -0.66 -4.87 -4.72
CA TYR A 89 -0.45 -5.64 -3.51
C TYR A 89 -0.18 -7.10 -3.84
N VAL A 90 0.81 -7.71 -3.20
CA VAL A 90 1.14 -9.13 -3.37
C VAL A 90 -0.05 -10.04 -3.03
N SER A 91 -0.89 -9.63 -2.08
CA SER A 91 -2.16 -10.30 -1.76
C SER A 91 -3.11 -10.40 -2.96
N THR A 92 -3.05 -9.46 -3.91
CA THR A 92 -3.85 -9.50 -5.15
C THR A 92 -3.51 -10.72 -6.01
N LEU A 93 -2.28 -11.24 -5.94
CA LEU A 93 -1.89 -12.48 -6.65
C LEU A 93 -2.57 -13.72 -6.06
N LEU A 94 -3.06 -13.65 -4.82
CA LEU A 94 -3.80 -14.72 -4.16
C LEU A 94 -5.31 -14.69 -4.49
N LEU A 95 -5.82 -13.62 -5.11
CA LEU A 95 -7.24 -13.50 -5.45
C LEU A 95 -7.81 -14.66 -6.28
N PRO A 96 -7.14 -15.15 -7.34
CA PRO A 96 -7.66 -16.27 -8.13
C PRO A 96 -7.87 -17.52 -7.27
N VAL A 97 -6.97 -17.76 -6.31
CA VAL A 97 -7.09 -18.86 -5.35
C VAL A 97 -8.29 -18.63 -4.43
N GLY A 98 -8.43 -17.43 -3.88
CA GLY A 98 -9.56 -17.09 -3.01
C GLY A 98 -10.91 -17.20 -3.73
N LEU A 99 -10.99 -16.74 -4.97
CA LEU A 99 -12.17 -16.85 -5.81
C LEU A 99 -12.48 -18.32 -6.14
N ALA A 100 -11.48 -19.13 -6.49
CA ALA A 100 -11.66 -20.56 -6.71
C ALA A 100 -12.18 -21.26 -5.45
N VAL A 101 -11.64 -20.93 -4.28
CA VAL A 101 -12.13 -21.46 -2.99
C VAL A 101 -13.58 -21.03 -2.73
N LEU A 102 -13.92 -19.76 -2.96
CA LEU A 102 -15.28 -19.25 -2.80
C LEU A 102 -16.27 -19.96 -3.74
N LEU A 103 -15.93 -20.10 -5.02
CA LEU A 103 -16.80 -20.72 -6.03
C LEU A 103 -17.00 -22.22 -5.76
N LEU A 104 -15.93 -22.96 -5.48
CA LEU A 104 -16.00 -24.40 -5.21
C LEU A 104 -16.73 -24.71 -3.89
N ARG A 105 -16.73 -23.78 -2.92
CA ARG A 105 -17.48 -23.90 -1.67
C ARG A 105 -18.80 -23.14 -1.64
N LEU A 106 -19.19 -22.48 -2.73
CA LEU A 106 -20.47 -21.77 -2.79
C LEU A 106 -21.68 -22.64 -2.43
N PRO A 107 -21.72 -23.95 -2.79
CA PRO A 107 -22.79 -24.86 -2.35
C PRO A 107 -22.87 -25.01 -0.83
N ASP A 108 -21.72 -25.02 -0.14
CA ASP A 108 -21.67 -25.12 1.32
C ASP A 108 -22.25 -23.86 2.00
N PHE A 109 -22.26 -22.71 1.31
CA PHE A 109 -22.74 -21.43 1.84
C PHE A 109 -24.25 -21.20 1.64
N HIS A 110 -24.92 -22.02 0.83
CA HIS A 110 -26.31 -21.79 0.40
C HIS A 110 -27.34 -21.71 1.54
N SER A 111 -27.01 -22.20 2.74
CA SER A 111 -27.97 -22.29 3.84
C SER A 111 -28.06 -21.02 4.72
N ARG A 112 -27.13 -20.05 4.61
CA ARG A 112 -27.06 -18.90 5.56
C ARG A 112 -26.58 -17.57 4.96
N PHE A 113 -27.25 -17.08 3.90
CA PHE A 113 -27.05 -15.69 3.48
C PHE A 113 -27.76 -14.72 4.42
N ASP A 114 -27.01 -14.24 5.42
CA ASP A 114 -27.40 -13.16 6.32
C ASP A 114 -27.75 -11.88 5.54
N PRO A 115 -28.58 -10.97 6.08
CA PRO A 115 -28.95 -9.72 5.39
C PRO A 115 -27.73 -8.86 5.03
N ILE A 116 -26.68 -8.89 5.86
CA ILE A 116 -25.40 -8.20 5.60
C ILE A 116 -24.75 -8.76 4.33
N ALA A 117 -24.68 -10.09 4.20
CA ALA A 117 -24.10 -10.76 3.04
C ALA A 117 -24.86 -10.42 1.75
N ARG A 118 -26.20 -10.40 1.80
CA ARG A 118 -27.05 -10.02 0.66
C ARG A 118 -26.84 -8.56 0.29
N GLY A 119 -26.83 -7.66 1.26
CA GLY A 119 -26.56 -6.23 1.05
C GLY A 119 -25.19 -6.01 0.40
N LEU A 120 -24.16 -6.74 0.85
CA LEU A 120 -22.81 -6.65 0.30
C LEU A 120 -22.74 -7.14 -1.16
N ILE A 121 -23.46 -8.22 -1.51
CA ILE A 121 -23.56 -8.70 -2.90
C ILE A 121 -24.25 -7.66 -3.78
N VAL A 122 -25.40 -7.15 -3.35
CA VAL A 122 -26.15 -6.13 -4.10
C VAL A 122 -25.31 -4.87 -4.30
N PHE A 123 -24.61 -4.43 -3.26
CA PHE A 123 -23.70 -3.29 -3.32
C PHE A 123 -22.53 -3.52 -4.30
N LEU A 124 -21.90 -4.70 -4.25
CA LEU A 124 -20.82 -5.03 -5.18
C LEU A 124 -21.28 -5.16 -6.62
N LEU A 125 -22.44 -5.77 -6.86
CA LEU A 125 -23.03 -5.88 -8.21
C LEU A 125 -23.47 -4.51 -8.74
N GLY A 126 -24.09 -3.68 -7.90
CA GLY A 126 -24.50 -2.33 -8.28
C GLY A 126 -23.30 -1.45 -8.66
N THR A 127 -22.21 -1.52 -7.90
CA THR A 127 -20.97 -0.82 -8.26
C THR A 127 -20.27 -1.45 -9.47
N ALA A 128 -20.30 -2.78 -9.62
CA ALA A 128 -19.75 -3.48 -10.79
C ALA A 128 -20.47 -3.09 -12.09
N ALA A 129 -21.78 -2.87 -12.04
CA ALA A 129 -22.59 -2.46 -13.20
C ALA A 129 -22.16 -1.11 -13.79
N SER A 130 -21.50 -0.26 -13.01
CA SER A 130 -20.95 1.02 -13.49
C SER A 130 -19.60 0.89 -14.20
N LEU A 131 -18.91 -0.25 -14.06
CA LEU A 131 -17.56 -0.44 -14.62
C LEU A 131 -17.51 -0.34 -16.15
N PRO A 132 -18.44 -0.96 -16.92
CA PRO A 132 -18.44 -0.84 -18.38
C PRO A 132 -18.54 0.61 -18.85
N CYS A 133 -19.31 1.45 -18.15
CA CYS A 133 -19.42 2.88 -18.46
C CYS A 133 -18.07 3.60 -18.27
N GLY A 134 -17.24 3.17 -17.31
CA GLY A 134 -15.89 3.70 -17.12
C GLY A 134 -14.97 3.43 -18.31
N TRP A 135 -15.01 2.21 -18.86
CA TRP A 135 -14.26 1.89 -20.09
C TRP A 135 -14.83 2.63 -21.32
N TRP A 136 -16.15 2.65 -21.46
CA TRP A 136 -16.81 3.23 -22.62
C TRP A 136 -16.65 4.76 -22.69
N LEU A 137 -16.90 5.46 -21.58
CA LEU A 137 -16.96 6.93 -21.56
C LEU A 137 -15.61 7.58 -21.26
N SER A 138 -14.77 6.93 -20.43
CA SER A 138 -13.53 7.52 -19.91
C SER A 138 -12.27 6.85 -20.47
N GLY A 139 -12.42 5.83 -21.31
CA GLY A 139 -11.31 5.11 -21.93
C GLY A 139 -10.68 4.02 -21.05
N ALA A 140 -9.83 3.21 -21.67
CA ALA A 140 -9.32 1.98 -21.06
C ALA A 140 -8.47 2.20 -19.80
N GLN A 141 -7.70 3.29 -19.74
CA GLN A 141 -6.88 3.60 -18.59
C GLN A 141 -7.73 3.87 -17.33
N ILE A 142 -8.75 4.71 -17.45
CA ILE A 142 -9.66 5.04 -16.32
C ILE A 142 -10.54 3.83 -15.97
N GLY A 143 -10.99 3.07 -16.97
CA GLY A 143 -11.70 1.81 -16.76
C GLY A 143 -10.89 0.83 -15.92
N ASN A 144 -9.63 0.57 -16.28
CA ASN A 144 -8.74 -0.34 -15.55
C ASN A 144 -8.49 0.15 -14.11
N GLN A 145 -8.28 1.45 -13.90
CA GLN A 145 -8.11 2.01 -12.55
C GLN A 145 -9.37 1.83 -11.69
N THR A 146 -10.55 2.10 -12.26
CA THR A 146 -11.84 1.90 -11.57
C THR A 146 -12.07 0.43 -11.25
N PHE A 147 -11.70 -0.47 -12.16
CA PHE A 147 -11.76 -1.91 -11.93
C PHE A 147 -10.85 -2.37 -10.79
N LEU A 148 -9.61 -1.90 -10.74
CA LEU A 148 -8.70 -2.22 -9.63
C LEU A 148 -9.24 -1.72 -8.29
N ARG A 149 -9.85 -0.53 -8.24
CA ARG A 149 -10.53 -0.01 -7.04
C ARG A 149 -11.71 -0.90 -6.63
N TRP A 150 -12.52 -1.32 -7.60
CA TRP A 150 -13.62 -2.26 -7.36
C TRP A 150 -13.10 -3.61 -6.88
N LEU A 151 -12.00 -4.11 -7.43
CA LEU A 151 -11.36 -5.35 -7.02
C LEU A 151 -10.88 -5.29 -5.56
N MET A 152 -10.27 -4.18 -5.13
CA MET A 152 -9.90 -3.96 -3.73
C MET A 152 -11.12 -3.96 -2.81
N LEU A 153 -12.23 -3.36 -3.25
CA LEU A 153 -13.48 -3.41 -2.51
C LEU A 153 -14.04 -4.84 -2.45
N ALA A 154 -14.01 -5.58 -3.56
CA ALA A 154 -14.47 -6.96 -3.65
C ALA A 154 -13.65 -7.93 -2.78
N GLN A 155 -12.35 -7.67 -2.59
CA GLN A 155 -11.49 -8.44 -1.67
C GLN A 155 -12.04 -8.44 -0.23
N SER A 156 -12.56 -7.30 0.25
CA SER A 156 -13.13 -7.22 1.59
C SER A 156 -14.36 -8.13 1.76
N ALA A 157 -15.19 -8.20 0.73
CA ALA A 157 -16.33 -9.11 0.70
C ALA A 157 -15.91 -10.56 0.59
N LEU A 158 -14.93 -10.87 -0.25
CA LEU A 158 -14.36 -12.21 -0.35
C LEU A 158 -13.87 -12.71 1.02
N ILE A 159 -13.13 -11.89 1.76
CA ILE A 159 -12.66 -12.22 3.11
C ILE A 159 -13.86 -12.45 4.04
N TYR A 160 -14.86 -11.58 4.01
CA TYR A 160 -16.08 -11.73 4.81
C TYR A 160 -16.78 -13.07 4.52
N PHE A 161 -16.98 -13.42 3.24
CA PHE A 161 -17.59 -14.69 2.85
C PHE A 161 -16.77 -15.89 3.29
N LEU A 162 -15.45 -15.85 3.12
CA LEU A 162 -14.55 -16.93 3.52
C LEU A 162 -14.46 -17.11 5.03
N VAL A 163 -14.47 -16.03 5.81
CA VAL A 163 -14.50 -16.10 7.29
C VAL A 163 -15.84 -16.63 7.75
N ARG A 164 -16.95 -16.09 7.23
CA ARG A 164 -18.31 -16.49 7.62
C ARG A 164 -18.59 -17.96 7.26
N GLY A 165 -18.20 -18.35 6.06
CA GLY A 165 -18.36 -19.69 5.54
C GLY A 165 -17.33 -20.70 6.05
N GLY A 166 -16.16 -20.22 6.45
CA GLY A 166 -15.07 -21.03 7.00
C GLY A 166 -15.18 -21.31 8.49
N ALA A 167 -15.89 -20.46 9.25
CA ALA A 167 -16.11 -20.63 10.69
C ALA A 167 -16.95 -21.88 10.98
N ARG A 168 -16.27 -22.97 11.36
CA ARG A 168 -16.92 -24.23 11.75
C ARG A 168 -17.41 -24.13 13.20
N ARG A 169 -18.41 -24.96 13.55
CA ARG A 169 -18.93 -25.05 14.94
C ARG A 169 -17.89 -25.56 15.95
N GLN A 170 -16.84 -26.22 15.47
CA GLN A 170 -15.70 -26.65 16.30
C GLN A 170 -14.47 -25.91 15.82
N GLU A 171 -13.89 -25.11 16.73
CA GLU A 171 -12.67 -24.34 16.47
C GLU A 171 -11.53 -25.29 16.12
N THR A 172 -11.04 -25.23 14.88
CA THR A 172 -9.80 -25.91 14.52
C THR A 172 -8.59 -25.13 15.06
N ARG A 173 -7.46 -25.81 15.32
CA ARG A 173 -6.22 -25.18 15.82
C ARG A 173 -5.77 -23.97 14.98
N LEU A 174 -6.10 -23.96 13.70
CA LEU A 174 -5.81 -22.87 12.77
C LEU A 174 -6.66 -21.62 13.03
N GLU A 175 -7.95 -21.77 13.36
CA GLU A 175 -8.82 -20.63 13.67
C GLU A 175 -8.34 -19.94 14.95
N GLN A 176 -7.89 -20.74 15.92
CA GLN A 176 -7.28 -20.24 17.14
C GLN A 176 -5.90 -19.58 16.92
N ALA A 177 -5.21 -19.92 15.84
CA ALA A 177 -3.92 -19.33 15.48
C ALA A 177 -4.07 -18.06 14.62
N LEU A 178 -5.21 -17.86 13.96
CA LEU A 178 -5.46 -16.70 13.09
C LEU A 178 -5.27 -15.38 13.85
N ILE A 179 -5.96 -15.22 14.97
CA ILE A 179 -5.91 -13.97 15.76
C ILE A 179 -4.48 -13.63 16.21
N PRO A 180 -3.72 -14.52 16.90
CA PRO A 180 -2.38 -14.18 17.32
C PRO A 180 -1.44 -13.91 16.15
N VAL A 181 -1.55 -14.62 15.03
CA VAL A 181 -0.75 -14.37 13.82
C VAL A 181 -1.03 -12.96 13.27
N LEU A 182 -2.30 -12.55 13.20
CA LEU A 182 -2.67 -11.20 12.74
C LEU A 182 -2.18 -10.12 13.69
N VAL A 183 -2.25 -10.34 15.00
CA VAL A 183 -1.74 -9.39 16.00
C VAL A 183 -0.22 -9.24 15.89
N VAL A 184 0.51 -10.36 15.74
CA VAL A 184 1.96 -10.31 15.52
C VAL A 184 2.29 -9.60 14.21
N ALA A 185 1.58 -9.90 13.13
CA ALA A 185 1.75 -9.22 11.85
C ALA A 185 1.51 -7.71 11.97
N ALA A 186 0.46 -7.30 12.68
CA ALA A 186 0.16 -5.89 12.94
C ALA A 186 1.24 -5.23 13.82
N ALA A 187 1.78 -5.94 14.81
CA ALA A 187 2.86 -5.44 15.66
C ALA A 187 4.14 -5.19 14.85
N LEU A 188 4.50 -6.15 13.99
CA LEU A 188 5.65 -6.04 13.09
C LEU A 188 5.46 -4.89 12.08
N SER A 189 4.26 -4.75 11.51
CA SER A 189 3.93 -3.65 10.59
C SER A 189 4.00 -2.28 11.29
N ALA A 190 3.52 -2.18 12.54
CA ALA A 190 3.60 -0.97 13.34
C ALA A 190 5.04 -0.63 13.74
N ALA A 191 5.83 -1.62 14.18
CA ALA A 191 7.23 -1.46 14.50
C ALA A 191 8.04 -1.00 13.28
N TYR A 192 7.79 -1.61 12.11
CA TYR A 192 8.37 -1.17 10.85
C TYR A 192 8.00 0.28 10.53
N GLY A 193 6.73 0.69 10.69
CA GLY A 193 6.33 2.08 10.46
C GLY A 193 6.98 3.09 11.41
N ILE A 194 7.27 2.71 12.65
CA ILE A 194 8.05 3.54 13.59
C ILE A 194 9.51 3.63 13.13
N ILE A 195 10.12 2.50 12.74
CA ILE A 195 11.50 2.46 12.25
C ILE A 195 11.65 3.29 10.98
N ASP A 196 10.77 3.09 9.98
CA ASP A 196 10.77 3.85 8.73
C ASP A 196 10.60 5.36 8.98
N PHE A 197 9.79 5.75 9.98
CA PHE A 197 9.66 7.16 10.35
C PHE A 197 10.95 7.77 10.91
N ILE A 198 11.73 7.02 11.71
CA ILE A 198 12.99 7.48 12.30
C ILE A 198 14.15 7.39 11.29
N TRP A 199 14.23 6.28 10.56
CA TRP A 199 15.24 5.98 9.55
C TRP A 199 14.54 5.69 8.22
N PRO A 200 14.37 6.74 7.37
CA PRO A 200 13.71 6.59 6.08
C PRO A 200 14.41 5.54 5.23
N VAL A 201 13.67 4.55 4.76
CA VAL A 201 14.19 3.63 3.74
C VAL A 201 14.08 4.34 2.38
N PRO A 202 15.19 4.58 1.66
CA PRO A 202 15.16 5.26 0.37
C PRO A 202 14.63 4.30 -0.70
N TYR A 203 13.31 4.12 -0.76
CA TYR A 203 12.64 3.33 -1.78
C TYR A 203 11.97 4.26 -2.79
N PRO A 204 12.28 4.15 -4.09
CA PRO A 204 11.63 4.98 -5.09
C PRO A 204 10.17 4.55 -5.26
N HIS A 205 9.24 5.32 -4.71
CA HIS A 205 7.81 5.15 -4.93
C HIS A 205 7.23 6.39 -5.65
N PRO A 206 6.25 6.19 -6.56
CA PRO A 206 5.52 7.32 -7.13
C PRO A 206 4.87 8.10 -5.98
N ALA A 207 5.04 9.41 -6.02
CA ALA A 207 4.79 10.33 -4.93
C ALA A 207 3.32 10.32 -4.47
N ALA A 208 2.96 9.47 -3.51
CA ALA A 208 1.95 9.87 -2.54
C ALA A 208 2.60 10.93 -1.66
N ASP A 209 1.90 12.04 -1.37
CA ASP A 209 2.38 13.17 -0.55
C ASP A 209 2.94 12.70 0.81
N GLU A 210 4.21 12.31 0.78
CA GLU A 210 4.97 11.78 1.90
C GLU A 210 5.25 12.89 2.91
N TYR A 211 5.26 14.12 2.42
CA TYR A 211 5.53 15.32 3.17
C TYR A 211 4.28 16.20 3.29
N ILE A 212 3.99 16.61 4.52
CA ILE A 212 3.14 17.75 4.80
C ILE A 212 4.02 18.99 4.74
N TRP A 213 3.76 19.85 3.77
CA TRP A 213 4.35 21.18 3.72
C TRP A 213 3.63 22.08 4.72
N LEU A 214 4.23 22.29 5.90
CA LEU A 214 3.83 23.38 6.79
C LEU A 214 4.58 24.64 6.36
N ARG A 215 4.02 25.83 6.66
CA ARG A 215 4.67 27.11 6.33
C ARG A 215 6.09 27.23 6.88
N THR A 216 6.37 26.55 8.00
CA THR A 216 7.63 26.65 8.73
C THR A 216 8.50 25.39 8.66
N SER A 217 7.96 24.27 8.20
CA SER A 217 8.71 23.00 8.13
C SER A 217 8.06 21.98 7.21
N ILE A 218 8.89 21.11 6.65
CA ILE A 218 8.45 19.97 5.86
C ILE A 218 8.44 18.77 6.81
N VAL A 219 7.26 18.21 7.10
CA VAL A 219 7.12 17.08 8.03
C VAL A 219 6.69 15.83 7.27
N ARG A 220 7.49 14.77 7.40
CA ARG A 220 7.19 13.46 6.81
C ARG A 220 6.07 12.76 7.58
N ARG A 221 5.16 12.08 6.88
CA ARG A 221 4.13 11.22 7.50
C ARG A 221 4.69 9.82 7.73
N ALA A 222 4.31 9.17 8.83
CA ALA A 222 4.58 7.74 9.00
C ALA A 222 3.69 6.95 8.03
N GLN A 223 4.30 6.28 7.05
CA GLN A 223 3.58 5.54 6.01
C GLN A 223 3.61 4.02 6.26
N GLY A 224 4.67 3.50 6.89
CA GLY A 224 4.83 2.07 7.17
C GLY A 224 4.80 1.22 5.91
N VAL A 225 4.41 -0.05 6.06
CA VAL A 225 4.42 -1.04 4.96
C VAL A 225 3.49 -0.62 3.80
N PHE A 226 2.46 0.16 4.07
CA PHE A 226 1.45 0.51 3.07
C PHE A 226 1.85 1.64 2.12
N TYR A 227 2.94 2.35 2.42
CA TYR A 227 3.33 3.60 1.73
C TYR A 227 2.22 4.68 1.66
N GLU A 228 1.17 4.51 2.47
CA GLU A 228 0.03 5.43 2.58
C GLU A 228 -0.35 5.58 4.06
N ALA A 229 -0.09 6.77 4.61
CA ALA A 229 -0.25 7.04 6.04
C ALA A 229 -1.70 6.85 6.55
N GLY A 230 -2.69 7.06 5.69
CA GLY A 230 -4.11 6.85 6.02
C GLY A 230 -4.43 5.38 6.30
N ASN A 231 -4.01 4.49 5.40
CA ASN A 231 -4.23 3.04 5.54
C ASN A 231 -3.48 2.48 6.74
N PHE A 232 -2.24 2.93 6.95
CA PHE A 232 -1.44 2.55 8.12
C PHE A 232 -2.13 2.96 9.43
N SER A 233 -2.59 4.22 9.55
CA SER A 233 -3.28 4.67 10.76
C SER A 233 -4.60 3.94 11.01
N ASN A 234 -5.36 3.63 9.96
CA ASN A 234 -6.61 2.88 10.08
C ASN A 234 -6.36 1.45 10.57
N LEU A 235 -5.31 0.81 10.04
CA LEU A 235 -4.90 -0.52 10.49
C LEU A 235 -4.49 -0.49 11.98
N CYS A 236 -3.61 0.43 12.37
CA CYS A 236 -3.20 0.55 13.77
C CYS A 236 -4.40 0.83 14.69
N ALA A 237 -5.33 1.70 14.29
CA ALA A 237 -6.53 1.99 15.06
C ALA A 237 -7.44 0.76 15.21
N LEU A 238 -7.64 -0.02 14.14
CA LEU A 238 -8.41 -1.26 14.18
C LEU A 238 -7.83 -2.23 15.21
N PHE A 239 -6.54 -2.55 15.11
CA PHE A 239 -5.89 -3.49 16.02
C PHE A 239 -5.80 -2.95 17.46
N LEU A 240 -5.69 -1.64 17.64
CA LEU A 240 -5.74 -1.01 18.95
C LEU A 240 -7.11 -1.20 19.60
N VAL A 241 -8.20 -0.98 18.86
CA VAL A 241 -9.56 -1.21 19.37
C VAL A 241 -9.76 -2.69 19.73
N VAL A 242 -9.26 -3.61 18.92
CA VAL A 242 -9.31 -5.05 19.22
C VAL A 242 -8.53 -5.39 20.51
N ALA A 243 -7.31 -4.86 20.66
CA ALA A 243 -6.51 -5.09 21.85
C ALA A 243 -7.14 -4.49 23.12
N VAL A 244 -7.59 -3.24 23.05
CA VAL A 244 -8.23 -2.55 24.19
C VAL A 244 -9.55 -3.21 24.57
N SER A 245 -10.39 -3.58 23.60
CA SER A 245 -11.65 -4.29 23.89
C SER A 245 -11.40 -5.65 24.53
N ALA A 246 -10.35 -6.36 24.14
CA ALA A 246 -9.96 -7.62 24.76
C ALA A 246 -9.48 -7.44 26.21
N ILE A 247 -8.68 -6.40 26.48
CA ILE A 247 -8.23 -6.04 27.84
C ILE A 247 -9.44 -5.68 28.71
N LEU A 248 -10.30 -4.77 28.22
CA LEU A 248 -11.48 -4.30 28.96
C LEU A 248 -12.48 -5.42 29.26
N SER A 249 -12.66 -6.35 28.31
CA SER A 249 -13.55 -7.50 28.51
C SER A 249 -12.90 -8.65 29.30
N ARG A 250 -11.63 -8.51 29.71
CA ARG A 250 -10.81 -9.58 30.32
C ARG A 250 -10.80 -10.88 29.51
N ARG A 251 -10.87 -10.75 28.18
CA ARG A 251 -10.89 -11.88 27.23
C ARG A 251 -9.53 -12.11 26.58
N GLU A 252 -8.46 -11.83 27.29
CA GLU A 252 -7.06 -12.00 26.84
C GLU A 252 -6.76 -13.43 26.37
N ARG A 253 -7.41 -14.43 27.00
CA ARG A 253 -7.29 -15.84 26.62
C ARG A 253 -7.72 -16.11 25.17
N LEU A 254 -8.61 -15.29 24.59
CA LEU A 254 -9.01 -15.41 23.18
C LEU A 254 -7.88 -15.02 22.22
N LEU A 255 -7.01 -14.08 22.62
CA LEU A 255 -5.84 -13.70 21.83
C LEU A 255 -4.63 -14.58 22.14
N ARG A 256 -4.70 -15.43 23.18
CA ARG A 256 -3.60 -16.29 23.65
C ARG A 256 -2.31 -15.52 23.96
N MET A 257 -2.44 -14.26 24.33
CA MET A 257 -1.33 -13.41 24.73
C MET A 257 -1.47 -13.07 26.21
N ALA A 258 -0.34 -13.01 26.91
CA ALA A 258 -0.36 -12.54 28.29
C ALA A 258 -0.66 -11.04 28.34
N LEU A 259 -1.38 -10.59 29.36
CA LEU A 259 -1.71 -9.18 29.60
C LEU A 259 -0.54 -8.20 29.38
N PRO A 260 0.70 -8.42 29.90
CA PRO A 260 1.78 -7.45 29.71
C PRO A 260 2.14 -7.27 28.23
N TRP A 261 2.12 -8.34 27.43
CA TRP A 261 2.38 -8.26 25.99
C TRP A 261 1.28 -7.54 25.25
N LEU A 262 0.02 -7.79 25.62
CA LEU A 262 -1.13 -7.12 25.01
C LEU A 262 -1.16 -5.62 25.36
N ALA A 263 -0.79 -5.27 26.60
CA ALA A 263 -0.65 -3.87 27.03
C ALA A 263 0.51 -3.17 26.30
N ALA A 264 1.67 -3.83 26.17
CA ALA A 264 2.80 -3.31 25.39
C ALA A 264 2.40 -3.09 23.91
N PHE A 265 1.71 -4.06 23.30
CA PHE A 265 1.19 -3.94 21.94
C PHE A 265 0.23 -2.76 21.78
N ALA A 266 -0.75 -2.62 22.69
CA ALA A 266 -1.69 -1.49 22.68
C ALA A 266 -0.96 -0.15 22.87
N ALA A 267 0.07 -0.11 23.71
CA ALA A 267 0.91 1.09 23.88
C ALA A 267 1.66 1.43 22.59
N THR A 268 2.30 0.46 21.93
CA THR A 268 3.00 0.66 20.65
C THR A 268 2.06 1.20 19.58
N LEU A 269 0.85 0.63 19.44
CA LEU A 269 -0.15 1.11 18.49
C LEU A 269 -0.67 2.50 18.84
N SER A 270 -0.87 2.79 20.13
CA SER A 270 -1.29 4.12 20.59
C SER A 270 -0.25 5.18 20.25
N VAL A 271 1.03 4.89 20.45
CA VAL A 271 2.14 5.78 20.07
C VAL A 271 2.15 6.01 18.56
N ALA A 272 2.00 4.95 17.75
CA ALA A 272 1.95 5.06 16.29
C ALA A 272 0.79 5.98 15.84
N VAL A 273 -0.42 5.77 16.35
CA VAL A 273 -1.61 6.59 16.01
C VAL A 273 -1.46 8.04 16.49
N CYS A 274 -0.96 8.24 17.71
CA CYS A 274 -0.73 9.59 18.26
C CYS A 274 0.27 10.37 17.42
N ARG A 275 1.32 9.72 16.89
CA ARG A 275 2.32 10.38 16.03
C ARG A 275 1.73 10.80 14.68
N VAL A 276 0.87 9.97 14.09
CA VAL A 276 0.16 10.33 12.85
C VAL A 276 -0.80 11.52 13.08
N ARG A 277 -1.60 11.48 14.16
CA ARG A 277 -2.57 12.56 14.46
C ARG A 277 -1.95 13.84 15.01
N GLY A 278 -0.86 13.75 15.76
CA GLY A 278 -0.16 14.91 16.32
C GLY A 278 0.26 15.91 15.25
N CYS A 279 0.72 15.41 14.09
CA CYS A 279 1.04 16.25 12.93
C CYS A 279 -0.17 17.03 12.39
N LEU A 280 -1.38 16.45 12.43
CA LEU A 280 -2.59 17.09 11.93
C LEU A 280 -3.12 18.22 12.84
N LYS A 281 -2.98 18.09 14.17
CA LYS A 281 -3.42 19.14 15.10
C LYS A 281 -2.60 20.42 14.96
N THR A 282 -1.29 20.29 14.78
CA THR A 282 -0.39 21.45 14.56
C THR A 282 -0.73 22.19 13.25
N TYR A 283 -1.16 21.47 12.21
CA TYR A 283 -1.61 22.07 10.96
C TYR A 283 -2.92 22.85 11.09
N ARG A 284 -3.87 22.36 11.90
CA ARG A 284 -5.19 23.00 12.04
C ARG A 284 -5.16 24.30 12.85
N GLN A 285 -4.16 24.47 13.72
CA GLN A 285 -4.07 25.61 14.63
C GLN A 285 -3.20 26.77 14.12
N THR A 286 -2.66 26.71 12.90
CA THR A 286 -1.88 27.84 12.36
C THR A 286 -2.83 29.02 12.07
N PRO A 287 -2.77 30.12 12.85
CA PRO A 287 -3.65 31.26 12.65
C PRO A 287 -3.25 31.94 11.35
N GLY A 288 -4.20 32.08 10.41
CA GLY A 288 -3.94 32.65 9.08
C GLY A 288 -4.12 31.68 7.92
N ASN A 289 -4.71 30.50 8.13
CA ASN A 289 -5.21 29.69 7.03
C ASN A 289 -6.56 30.27 6.56
N PRO A 290 -6.67 30.87 5.35
CA PRO A 290 -7.90 31.52 4.86
C PRO A 290 -9.08 30.54 4.68
N LEU A 291 -8.85 29.23 4.81
CA LEU A 291 -9.87 28.18 4.77
C LEU A 291 -10.54 27.92 6.14
N SER A 292 -10.06 28.55 7.22
CA SER A 292 -10.78 28.60 8.51
C SER A 292 -11.70 29.82 8.62
N GLY A 293 -11.99 30.48 7.49
CA GLY A 293 -13.11 31.38 7.37
C GLY A 293 -14.40 30.58 7.54
N SER A 294 -15.06 30.84 8.67
CA SER A 294 -16.48 30.59 8.94
C SER A 294 -17.30 30.30 7.67
N ALA A 295 -18.00 29.16 7.67
CA ALA A 295 -19.07 28.86 6.73
C ALA A 295 -20.25 29.83 6.92
N ARG A 296 -20.02 31.12 6.64
CA ARG A 296 -21.05 32.05 6.18
C ARG A 296 -20.94 32.00 4.66
N GLY A 297 -21.92 31.34 4.05
CA GLY A 297 -21.87 30.93 2.66
C GLY A 297 -21.53 32.08 1.69
N PRO A 298 -20.65 31.85 0.71
CA PRO A 298 -20.67 32.65 -0.50
C PRO A 298 -21.89 32.20 -1.33
N GLY A 299 -22.60 33.19 -1.86
CA GLY A 299 -23.79 32.98 -2.65
C GLY A 299 -23.61 31.95 -3.77
N ARG A 300 -24.74 31.32 -4.12
CA ARG A 300 -24.90 30.57 -5.36
C ARG A 300 -24.25 31.35 -6.51
N ILE A 301 -23.15 30.84 -7.04
CA ILE A 301 -22.74 31.16 -8.40
C ILE A 301 -23.63 30.27 -9.28
N PRO A 302 -24.51 30.84 -10.12
CA PRO A 302 -25.31 30.05 -11.03
C PRO A 302 -24.39 29.34 -12.02
N SER A 303 -24.73 28.09 -12.32
CA SER A 303 -24.08 27.28 -13.33
C SER A 303 -24.05 28.00 -14.70
N PRO A 304 -22.95 27.90 -15.47
CA PRO A 304 -22.82 28.54 -16.80
C PRO A 304 -23.77 27.97 -17.88
N LEU A 305 -24.67 27.06 -17.52
CA LEU A 305 -25.78 26.60 -18.36
C LEU A 305 -27.01 27.52 -18.32
N PHE A 306 -27.05 28.53 -17.44
CA PHE A 306 -28.18 29.47 -17.33
C PHE A 306 -27.92 30.87 -17.93
N ALA A 307 -26.69 31.17 -18.36
CA ALA A 307 -26.33 32.48 -18.93
C ALA A 307 -26.63 32.62 -20.44
N ARG A 308 -27.07 31.54 -21.11
CA ARG A 308 -27.36 31.56 -22.56
C ARG A 308 -28.77 32.05 -22.91
N THR A 309 -29.61 32.34 -21.91
CA THR A 309 -31.02 32.71 -22.11
C THR A 309 -31.30 34.21 -21.96
N LEU A 310 -30.31 35.05 -21.63
CA LEU A 310 -30.53 36.47 -21.28
C LEU A 310 -29.65 37.50 -22.00
N GLY A 311 -28.98 37.14 -23.09
CA GLY A 311 -28.48 38.10 -24.09
C GLY A 311 -27.78 39.37 -23.56
N LEU A 312 -26.70 39.24 -22.79
CA LEU A 312 -25.85 40.37 -22.39
C LEU A 312 -24.42 40.21 -22.91
N PRO A 313 -23.77 41.31 -23.37
CA PRO A 313 -22.47 41.28 -24.03
C PRO A 313 -21.33 41.11 -23.02
N GLY A 314 -20.26 40.44 -23.46
CA GLY A 314 -19.11 40.09 -22.66
C GLY A 314 -18.05 41.19 -22.58
N GLU A 315 -17.29 41.17 -21.49
CA GLU A 315 -15.88 41.54 -21.41
C GLU A 315 -15.41 41.20 -19.99
N PHE A 316 -14.34 40.41 -19.88
CA PHE A 316 -13.24 40.50 -18.90
C PHE A 316 -12.50 39.17 -18.84
N ALA A 317 -11.50 39.07 -19.70
CA ALA A 317 -10.49 38.03 -19.68
C ALA A 317 -9.31 38.42 -18.79
N SER A 318 -8.67 37.38 -18.24
CA SER A 318 -7.23 37.29 -17.91
C SER A 318 -6.65 38.20 -16.81
N ARG A 319 -6.39 37.60 -15.63
CA ARG A 319 -5.17 37.87 -14.86
C ARG A 319 -4.51 36.55 -14.46
N GLN A 320 -3.36 36.29 -15.08
CA GLN A 320 -2.37 35.29 -14.70
C GLN A 320 -1.73 35.70 -13.36
N PHE A 321 -1.64 34.77 -12.42
CA PHE A 321 -0.80 34.92 -11.23
C PHE A 321 0.63 34.48 -11.59
N GLY A 322 1.56 35.44 -11.64
CA GLY A 322 3.00 35.18 -11.62
C GLY A 322 3.51 34.98 -10.17
N PRO A 323 4.65 34.31 -9.97
CA PRO A 323 5.21 34.07 -8.64
C PRO A 323 5.86 35.34 -8.06
N ALA A 324 5.63 35.59 -6.77
CA ALA A 324 6.22 36.71 -6.04
C ALA A 324 7.69 36.45 -5.65
N PRO A 325 8.56 37.48 -5.59
CA PRO A 325 9.96 37.32 -5.20
C PRO A 325 10.14 37.21 -3.68
N CYS A 326 11.07 36.35 -3.26
CA CYS A 326 11.53 36.24 -1.88
C CYS A 326 12.25 37.52 -1.44
N ARG A 327 11.75 38.14 -0.37
CA ARG A 327 12.37 39.29 0.31
C ARG A 327 13.28 38.74 1.42
N SER A 328 14.59 38.98 1.34
CA SER A 328 15.53 38.66 2.42
C SER A 328 15.48 39.75 3.49
N GLU A 329 15.03 39.42 4.70
CA GLU A 329 15.23 40.26 5.87
C GLU A 329 16.54 39.85 6.56
N SER A 330 17.56 40.70 6.40
CA SER A 330 18.74 40.75 7.24
C SER A 330 18.50 41.76 8.35
N GLY A 331 18.44 41.32 9.60
CA GLY A 331 18.27 42.20 10.75
C GLY A 331 18.53 41.48 12.07
N VAL A 332 19.80 41.27 12.41
CA VAL A 332 20.24 40.94 13.77
C VAL A 332 21.53 41.70 14.06
N GLU A 333 21.40 42.86 14.70
CA GLU A 333 22.48 43.52 15.44
C GLU A 333 22.08 43.65 16.91
N ARG A 334 22.83 42.96 17.78
CA ARG A 334 23.41 43.43 19.06
C ARG A 334 23.58 42.26 20.01
N ALA A 335 24.83 41.85 20.22
CA ALA A 335 25.52 42.10 21.50
C ALA A 335 26.94 41.51 21.49
N LEU A 336 27.86 42.26 22.09
CA LEU A 336 29.15 41.87 22.69
C LEU A 336 30.40 41.76 21.80
N GLY A 337 31.34 42.68 22.08
CA GLY A 337 32.74 42.29 22.33
C GLY A 337 33.78 42.76 21.31
N LYS A 338 34.45 43.87 21.62
CA LYS A 338 35.72 44.31 21.00
C LYS A 338 36.77 43.19 20.98
N LEU A 339 37.47 43.04 19.86
CA LEU A 339 38.95 43.04 19.79
C LEU A 339 39.44 43.11 18.34
N ASP A 340 40.62 43.71 18.21
CA ASP A 340 41.22 44.35 17.05
C ASP A 340 41.95 43.39 16.07
N HIS A 341 42.38 43.98 14.95
CA HIS A 341 43.33 43.52 13.92
C HIS A 341 42.85 42.76 12.68
N GLY A 342 43.26 43.29 11.51
CA GLY A 342 43.64 42.46 10.36
C GLY A 342 43.12 42.93 9.01
N SER A 343 43.83 43.87 8.41
CA SER A 343 43.72 44.33 7.02
C SER A 343 43.96 43.22 5.98
N ARG A 344 43.07 43.07 4.95
CA ARG A 344 43.34 42.59 3.56
C ARG A 344 42.07 42.48 2.66
N PRO A 345 42.17 42.35 1.31
CA PRO A 345 41.56 43.25 0.30
C PRO A 345 40.33 42.68 -0.46
N PRO A 346 39.71 43.44 -1.39
CA PRO A 346 38.47 43.03 -2.08
C PRO A 346 38.69 41.98 -3.17
N CYS A 347 37.82 40.96 -3.19
CA CYS A 347 37.72 40.00 -4.29
C CYS A 347 36.90 40.59 -5.45
N ARG A 348 37.49 40.58 -6.65
CA ARG A 348 36.83 40.79 -7.95
C ARG A 348 35.83 39.66 -8.27
N PRO A 349 34.80 39.92 -9.08
CA PRO A 349 33.96 38.88 -9.66
C PRO A 349 34.68 38.22 -10.87
N SER A 350 34.79 36.90 -10.85
CA SER A 350 35.26 36.12 -12.00
C SER A 350 34.09 35.64 -12.85
N ALA A 351 34.38 35.62 -14.14
CA ALA A 351 33.48 35.56 -15.26
C ALA A 351 32.81 34.20 -15.49
N VAL A 352 31.68 34.34 -16.18
CA VAL A 352 30.98 33.39 -17.05
C VAL A 352 31.96 32.58 -17.90
N LEU A 353 31.81 31.25 -17.87
CA LEU A 353 32.19 30.35 -18.96
C LEU A 353 31.35 29.07 -18.91
N ALA A 354 30.39 28.97 -19.83
CA ALA A 354 29.96 27.68 -20.40
C ALA A 354 31.01 27.27 -21.45
N PRO A 355 31.19 25.97 -21.79
CA PRO A 355 30.22 25.34 -22.69
C PRO A 355 30.05 23.81 -22.56
N GLY A 356 28.94 23.33 -23.12
CA GLY A 356 28.95 22.17 -24.01
C GLY A 356 28.79 20.79 -23.37
N ASN A 357 27.59 20.21 -23.49
CA ASN A 357 27.54 18.87 -24.07
C ASN A 357 26.24 18.61 -24.83
N ARG A 358 26.45 18.24 -26.10
CA ARG A 358 25.48 17.93 -27.14
C ARG A 358 25.35 16.41 -27.17
N ILE A 359 24.20 15.85 -26.82
CA ILE A 359 23.87 14.45 -27.14
C ILE A 359 22.67 14.46 -28.07
N GLN A 360 22.94 14.03 -29.30
CA GLN A 360 21.97 13.71 -30.34
C GLN A 360 21.21 12.45 -29.95
N ASN A 361 19.89 12.45 -30.13
CA ASN A 361 19.20 11.26 -30.60
C ASN A 361 17.93 11.67 -31.38
N PRO A 362 17.73 11.18 -32.61
CA PRO A 362 16.57 11.49 -33.42
C PRO A 362 15.50 10.41 -33.26
N SER A 363 14.23 10.78 -33.13
CA SER A 363 13.11 9.86 -33.38
C SER A 363 11.84 10.63 -33.73
N VAL A 364 11.62 10.74 -35.05
CA VAL A 364 10.35 10.52 -35.76
C VAL A 364 9.09 11.18 -35.15
N TYR A 365 8.78 12.39 -35.61
CA TYR A 365 7.41 12.91 -35.63
C TYR A 365 6.74 12.49 -36.94
N LEU A 366 5.76 11.60 -36.85
CA LEU A 366 4.84 11.27 -37.94
C LEU A 366 3.69 12.29 -37.89
N ALA A 367 3.79 13.31 -38.73
CA ALA A 367 2.73 14.30 -38.95
C ALA A 367 1.70 13.74 -39.93
N LEU A 368 0.47 13.53 -39.45
CA LEU A 368 -0.71 13.33 -40.30
C LEU A 368 -1.29 14.71 -40.61
N SER A 369 -1.11 15.14 -41.87
CA SER A 369 -1.75 16.30 -42.46
C SER A 369 -3.12 15.89 -43.05
N PRO A 370 -4.21 16.64 -42.81
CA PRO A 370 -5.46 16.45 -43.54
C PRO A 370 -5.43 17.25 -44.86
N ALA A 371 -5.79 16.58 -45.95
CA ALA A 371 -5.98 17.19 -47.26
C ALA A 371 -7.23 18.09 -47.32
N PRO A 372 -7.21 19.22 -48.05
CA PRO A 372 -8.41 19.97 -48.40
C PRO A 372 -8.82 19.80 -49.88
N HIS A 373 -10.06 20.20 -50.14
CA HIS A 373 -10.71 20.55 -51.43
C HIS A 373 -11.36 19.42 -52.25
N HIS A 374 -12.71 19.41 -52.30
CA HIS A 374 -13.63 20.16 -53.19
C HIS A 374 -13.75 19.57 -54.59
N ARG A 375 -14.82 18.83 -54.86
CA ARG A 375 -16.01 19.27 -55.60
C ARG A 375 -17.05 18.17 -55.63
#